data_AF-A0A962AXK8-F1
#
_entry.id   AF-A0A962AXK8-F1
#
_cell.length_a   1.000
_cell.length_b   1.000
_cell.length_c   1.000
_cell.angle_alpha   90.00
_cell.angle_beta   90.00
_cell.angle_gamma   90.00
#
_symmetry.space_group_name_H-M   'P 1'
#
loop_
_entity.id
_entity.type
_entity.pdbx_description
1 polymer ?
#
loop_
_entity_poly.entity_id
_entity_poly.type
_entity_poly.pdbx_seq_one_letter_code
_entity_poly.pdbx_strand_id
1 'polypeptide(L)'
;MHIDWWTLGLQAVNVLILVWLLGRFLFRPVADIIAARQAEVDVRLADAAKAAADAGADRRRAADELAKAAATRADALSAAAADAAMEKSALLAEAQADGERLRAEARADVERARREEAQSADDRAAMLAVDIAERLLTRLPEAARTIGFDDDLAAQIAALPAPTLAAVRADGAQFLLRTPRALSDAALGAVRDKLSAAIGAPA
;
A
#
# COMPACT_ATOMS: atom_id res chain seq x y z
N MET A 1 -135.02 -8.85 -18.75
CA MET A 1 -133.62 -8.47 -18.51
C MET A 1 -132.84 -8.80 -19.77
N HIS A 2 -132.63 -7.81 -20.63
CA HIS A 2 -131.84 -7.99 -21.85
C HIS A 2 -130.37 -7.87 -21.45
N ILE A 3 -129.66 -9.01 -21.46
CA ILE A 3 -128.21 -8.97 -21.48
C ILE A 3 -127.85 -8.55 -22.89
N ASP A 4 -127.42 -7.31 -23.05
CA ASP A 4 -126.88 -6.79 -24.29
C ASP A 4 -125.52 -7.46 -24.54
N TRP A 5 -125.56 -8.71 -25.03
CA TRP A 5 -124.37 -9.50 -25.39
C TRP A 5 -123.40 -8.75 -26.31
N TRP A 6 -123.95 -7.80 -27.08
CA TRP A 6 -123.18 -6.87 -27.91
C TRP A 6 -122.39 -5.83 -27.11
N THR A 7 -122.99 -5.20 -26.09
CA THR A 7 -122.28 -4.22 -25.25
C THR A 7 -121.25 -4.90 -24.35
N LEU A 8 -121.55 -6.11 -23.87
CA LEU A 8 -120.62 -6.92 -23.09
C LEU A 8 -119.41 -7.36 -23.92
N GLY A 9 -119.62 -7.71 -25.20
CA GLY A 9 -118.55 -7.96 -26.16
C GLY A 9 -117.68 -6.73 -26.42
N LEU A 10 -118.29 -5.56 -26.66
CA LEU A 10 -117.56 -4.30 -26.85
C LEU A 10 -116.79 -3.86 -25.60
N GLN A 11 -117.36 -4.06 -24.41
CA GLN A 11 -116.71 -3.76 -23.14
C GLN A 11 -115.53 -4.71 -22.87
N ALA A 12 -115.66 -5.99 -23.19
CA ALA A 12 -114.56 -6.95 -23.14
C ALA A 12 -113.42 -6.57 -24.10
N VAL A 13 -113.75 -6.16 -25.34
CA VAL A 13 -112.75 -5.66 -26.30
C VAL A 13 -112.07 -4.39 -25.78
N ASN A 14 -112.82 -3.45 -25.18
CA ASN A 14 -112.25 -2.24 -24.59
C ASN A 14 -111.26 -2.56 -23.44
N VAL A 15 -111.61 -3.49 -22.55
CA VAL A 15 -110.70 -3.96 -21.48
C VAL A 15 -109.48 -4.66 -22.07
N LEU A 16 -109.66 -5.49 -23.11
CA LEU A 16 -108.56 -6.19 -23.76
C LEU A 16 -107.57 -5.20 -24.41
N ILE A 17 -108.09 -4.18 -25.10
CA ILE A 17 -107.29 -3.08 -25.67
C ILE A 17 -106.58 -2.31 -24.56
N LEU A 18 -107.27 -2.00 -23.46
CA LEU A 18 -106.68 -1.30 -22.32
C LEU A 18 -105.56 -2.11 -21.67
N VAL A 19 -105.76 -3.41 -21.42
CA VAL A 19 -104.73 -4.30 -20.85
C VAL A 19 -103.56 -4.44 -21.81
N TRP A 20 -103.81 -4.55 -23.11
CA TRP A 20 -102.76 -4.57 -24.13
C TRP A 20 -101.95 -3.26 -24.14
N LEU A 21 -102.64 -2.11 -24.10
CA LEU A 21 -102.02 -0.80 -24.04
C LEU A 21 -101.19 -0.64 -22.75
N LEU A 22 -101.72 -1.07 -21.60
CA LEU A 22 -101.04 -0.98 -20.31
C LEU A 22 -99.82 -1.92 -20.25
N GLY A 23 -99.94 -3.14 -20.76
CA GLY A 23 -98.85 -4.11 -20.88
C GLY A 23 -97.73 -3.61 -21.79
N ARG A 24 -98.10 -3.00 -22.92
CA ARG A 24 -97.15 -2.52 -23.93
C ARG A 24 -96.52 -1.16 -23.58
N PHE A 25 -97.28 -0.27 -22.95
CA PHE A 25 -96.90 1.13 -22.70
C PHE A 25 -96.44 1.40 -21.27
N LEU A 26 -96.87 0.64 -20.26
CA LEU A 26 -96.48 0.85 -18.86
C LEU A 26 -95.56 -0.25 -18.34
N PHE A 27 -95.97 -1.53 -18.45
CA PHE A 27 -95.22 -2.63 -17.82
C PHE A 27 -93.85 -2.87 -18.46
N ARG A 28 -93.77 -2.91 -19.79
CA ARG A 28 -92.50 -3.06 -20.52
C ARG A 28 -91.48 -1.96 -20.16
N PRO A 29 -91.78 -0.66 -20.33
CA PRO A 29 -90.80 0.38 -20.00
C PRO A 29 -90.46 0.46 -18.51
N VAL A 30 -91.40 0.16 -17.60
CA VAL A 30 -91.10 0.11 -16.15
C VAL A 30 -90.17 -1.05 -15.81
N ALA A 31 -90.41 -2.24 -16.39
CA ALA A 31 -89.52 -3.40 -16.21
C ALA A 31 -88.13 -3.14 -16.78
N ASP A 32 -88.02 -2.50 -17.95
CA ASP A 32 -86.75 -2.14 -18.57
C ASP A 32 -85.97 -1.13 -17.70
N ILE A 33 -86.64 -0.14 -17.08
CA ILE A 33 -86.00 0.82 -16.17
C ILE A 33 -85.49 0.13 -14.89
N ILE A 34 -86.26 -0.81 -14.32
CA ILE A 34 -85.83 -1.56 -13.13
C ILE A 34 -84.65 -2.47 -13.48
N ALA A 35 -84.71 -3.17 -14.61
CA ALA A 35 -83.60 -4.01 -15.09
C ALA A 35 -82.34 -3.19 -15.37
N ALA A 36 -82.48 -2.01 -15.98
CA ALA A 36 -81.36 -1.10 -16.22
C ALA A 36 -80.74 -0.59 -14.91
N ARG A 37 -81.57 -0.22 -13.92
CA ARG A 37 -81.07 0.17 -12.59
C ARG A 37 -80.38 -0.97 -11.87
N GLN A 38 -80.93 -2.17 -11.94
CA GLN A 38 -80.32 -3.35 -11.31
C GLN A 38 -78.96 -3.64 -11.96
N ALA A 39 -78.88 -3.64 -13.28
CA ALA A 39 -77.63 -3.84 -14.01
C ALA A 39 -76.59 -2.75 -13.67
N GLU A 40 -77.00 -1.48 -13.55
CA GLU A 40 -76.10 -0.40 -13.16
C GLU A 40 -75.57 -0.58 -11.72
N VAL A 41 -76.43 -1.00 -10.78
CA VAL A 41 -76.02 -1.30 -9.41
C VAL A 41 -75.05 -2.49 -9.37
N ASP A 42 -75.34 -3.55 -10.10
CA ASP A 42 -74.49 -4.75 -10.17
C ASP A 42 -73.11 -4.41 -10.76
N VAL A 43 -73.07 -3.59 -11.82
CA VAL A 43 -71.80 -3.08 -12.40
C VAL A 43 -71.04 -2.24 -11.39
N ARG A 44 -71.70 -1.29 -10.71
CA ARG A 44 -71.05 -0.44 -9.70
C ARG A 44 -70.49 -1.26 -8.52
N LEU A 45 -71.21 -2.30 -8.08
CA LEU A 45 -70.75 -3.21 -7.03
C LEU A 45 -69.55 -4.05 -7.50
N ALA A 46 -69.60 -4.56 -8.73
CA ALA A 46 -68.49 -5.31 -9.33
C ALA A 46 -67.23 -4.43 -9.48
N ASP A 47 -67.39 -3.19 -9.95
CA ASP A 47 -66.30 -2.23 -10.07
C ASP A 47 -65.72 -1.84 -8.71
N ALA A 48 -66.57 -1.63 -7.69
CA ALA A 48 -66.12 -1.35 -6.34
C ALA A 48 -65.35 -2.55 -5.73
N ALA A 49 -65.85 -3.77 -5.92
CA ALA A 49 -65.17 -4.99 -5.47
C ALA A 49 -63.82 -5.18 -6.16
N LYS A 50 -63.77 -4.94 -7.47
CA LYS A 50 -62.52 -4.98 -8.25
C LYS A 50 -61.53 -3.91 -7.78
N ALA A 51 -61.97 -2.67 -7.62
CA ALA A 51 -61.12 -1.59 -7.12
C ALA A 51 -60.56 -1.87 -5.72
N ALA A 52 -61.37 -2.48 -4.83
CA ALA A 52 -60.90 -2.89 -3.51
C ALA A 52 -59.86 -4.03 -3.58
N ALA A 53 -60.07 -5.01 -4.48
CA ALA A 53 -59.13 -6.10 -4.71
C ALA A 53 -57.79 -5.58 -5.29
N ASP A 54 -57.86 -4.71 -6.30
CA ASP A 54 -56.69 -4.10 -6.95
C ASP A 54 -55.90 -3.24 -5.94
N ALA A 55 -56.58 -2.39 -5.16
CA ALA A 55 -55.95 -1.61 -4.10
C ALA A 55 -55.30 -2.49 -3.03
N GLY A 56 -55.91 -3.63 -2.70
CA GLY A 56 -55.34 -4.62 -1.79
C GLY A 56 -54.09 -5.29 -2.36
N ALA A 57 -54.11 -5.64 -3.65
CA ALA A 57 -52.97 -6.22 -4.35
C ALA A 57 -51.81 -5.22 -4.47
N ASP A 58 -52.09 -3.98 -4.81
CA ASP A 58 -51.09 -2.92 -4.93
C ASP A 58 -50.44 -2.59 -3.59
N ARG A 59 -51.22 -2.56 -2.50
CA ARG A 59 -50.67 -2.40 -1.14
C ARG A 59 -49.72 -3.53 -0.76
N ARG A 60 -50.06 -4.78 -1.08
CA ARG A 60 -49.20 -5.94 -0.82
C ARG A 60 -47.91 -5.85 -1.63
N ARG A 61 -48.01 -5.56 -2.94
CA ARG A 61 -46.85 -5.36 -3.81
C ARG A 61 -45.95 -4.23 -3.29
N ALA A 62 -46.51 -3.10 -2.91
CA ALA A 62 -45.75 -1.99 -2.36
C ALA A 62 -45.04 -2.38 -1.04
N ALA A 63 -45.71 -3.11 -0.15
CA ALA A 63 -45.10 -3.60 1.08
C ALA A 63 -43.95 -4.58 0.81
N ASP A 64 -44.13 -5.51 -0.14
CA ASP A 64 -43.10 -6.48 -0.52
C ASP A 64 -41.88 -5.79 -1.15
N GLU A 65 -42.10 -4.82 -2.04
CA GLU A 65 -41.01 -4.06 -2.66
C GLU A 65 -40.26 -3.19 -1.63
N LEU A 66 -40.97 -2.57 -0.68
CA LEU A 66 -40.33 -1.87 0.44
C LEU A 66 -39.49 -2.80 1.31
N ALA A 67 -39.99 -4.00 1.61
CA ALA A 67 -39.26 -4.99 2.39
C ALA A 67 -38.00 -5.49 1.64
N LYS A 68 -38.11 -5.77 0.35
CA LYS A 68 -36.96 -6.13 -0.50
C LYS A 68 -35.93 -5.00 -0.56
N ALA A 69 -36.37 -3.77 -0.81
CA ALA A 69 -35.49 -2.61 -0.86
C ALA A 69 -34.77 -2.37 0.47
N ALA A 70 -35.46 -2.57 1.60
CA ALA A 70 -34.85 -2.50 2.93
C ALA A 70 -33.79 -3.59 3.14
N ALA A 71 -34.08 -4.84 2.74
CA ALA A 71 -33.13 -5.95 2.81
C ALA A 71 -31.89 -5.69 1.94
N THR A 72 -32.08 -5.34 0.66
CA THR A 72 -30.97 -5.01 -0.25
C THR A 72 -30.13 -3.84 0.27
N ARG A 73 -30.76 -2.82 0.86
CA ARG A 73 -30.03 -1.71 1.49
C ARG A 73 -29.21 -2.16 2.69
N ALA A 74 -29.77 -3.02 3.54
CA ALA A 74 -29.06 -3.56 4.71
C ALA A 74 -27.84 -4.39 4.27
N ASP A 75 -28.01 -5.25 3.27
CA ASP A 75 -26.93 -6.06 2.71
C ASP A 75 -25.84 -5.18 2.09
N ALA A 76 -26.21 -4.18 1.30
CA ALA A 76 -25.27 -3.24 0.70
C ALA A 76 -24.48 -2.44 1.76
N LEU A 77 -25.14 -2.00 2.83
CA LEU A 77 -24.47 -1.31 3.94
C LEU A 77 -23.53 -2.24 4.71
N SER A 78 -23.94 -3.50 4.92
CA SER A 78 -23.09 -4.50 5.58
C SER A 78 -21.86 -4.82 4.74
N ALA A 79 -22.01 -4.99 3.43
CA ALA A 79 -20.90 -5.22 2.52
C ALA A 79 -19.94 -4.02 2.50
N ALA A 80 -20.47 -2.80 2.36
CA ALA A 80 -19.65 -1.59 2.39
C ALA A 80 -18.91 -1.41 3.73
N ALA A 81 -19.53 -1.78 4.86
CA ALA A 81 -18.89 -1.74 6.17
C ALA A 81 -17.76 -2.78 6.29
N ALA A 82 -17.95 -3.98 5.75
CA ALA A 82 -16.93 -5.02 5.72
C ALA A 82 -15.73 -4.60 4.84
N ASP A 83 -16.00 -4.08 3.65
CA ASP A 83 -14.97 -3.59 2.73
C ASP A 83 -14.17 -2.43 3.36
N ALA A 84 -14.86 -1.46 3.96
CA ALA A 84 -14.21 -0.35 4.67
C ALA A 84 -13.37 -0.83 5.87
N ALA A 85 -13.80 -1.87 6.58
CA ALA A 85 -13.02 -2.44 7.68
C ALA A 85 -11.76 -3.15 7.17
N MET A 86 -11.86 -3.88 6.05
CA MET A 86 -10.70 -4.52 5.41
C MET A 86 -9.70 -3.48 4.90
N GLU A 87 -10.17 -2.46 4.19
CA GLU A 87 -9.32 -1.39 3.66
C GLU A 87 -8.64 -0.61 4.80
N LYS A 88 -9.38 -0.28 5.86
CA LYS A 88 -8.81 0.34 7.06
C LYS A 88 -7.72 -0.54 7.68
N SER A 89 -7.95 -1.86 7.80
CA SER A 89 -6.95 -2.76 8.35
C SER A 89 -5.70 -2.84 7.48
N ALA A 90 -5.86 -2.84 6.15
CA ALA A 90 -4.76 -2.83 5.20
C ALA A 90 -3.93 -1.55 5.31
N LEU A 91 -4.59 -0.38 5.32
CA LEU A 91 -3.94 0.92 5.48
C LEU A 91 -3.19 1.04 6.80
N LEU A 92 -3.76 0.52 7.91
CA LEU A 92 -3.08 0.51 9.19
C LEU A 92 -1.85 -0.40 9.20
N ALA A 93 -1.95 -1.57 8.58
CA ALA A 93 -0.81 -2.49 8.46
C ALA A 93 0.30 -1.90 7.60
N GLU A 94 -0.04 -1.24 6.48
CA GLU A 94 0.90 -0.54 5.62
C GLU A 94 1.59 0.62 6.37
N ALA A 95 0.82 1.48 7.05
CA ALA A 95 1.38 2.57 7.84
C ALA A 95 2.29 2.08 8.98
N GLN A 96 1.97 0.94 9.58
CA GLN A 96 2.84 0.30 10.58
C GLN A 96 4.14 -0.21 9.96
N ALA A 97 4.06 -0.92 8.83
CA ALA A 97 5.22 -1.43 8.11
C ALA A 97 6.14 -0.29 7.65
N ASP A 98 5.59 0.79 7.10
CA ASP A 98 6.35 1.98 6.73
C ASP A 98 6.98 2.66 7.94
N GLY A 99 6.25 2.77 9.04
CA GLY A 99 6.78 3.32 10.29
C GLY A 99 7.92 2.47 10.85
N GLU A 100 7.85 1.14 10.76
CA GLU A 100 8.94 0.23 11.13
C GLU A 100 10.15 0.35 10.20
N ARG A 101 9.91 0.40 8.89
CA ARG A 101 10.97 0.59 7.89
C ARG A 101 11.71 1.90 8.11
N LEU A 102 10.98 3.01 8.28
CA LEU A 102 11.57 4.32 8.53
C LEU A 102 12.36 4.34 9.85
N ARG A 103 11.87 3.66 10.89
CA ARG A 103 12.61 3.51 12.16
C ARG A 103 13.88 2.69 11.99
N ALA A 104 13.84 1.62 11.20
CA ALA A 104 15.00 0.78 10.92
C ALA A 104 16.06 1.56 10.11
N GLU A 105 15.63 2.28 9.07
CA GLU A 105 16.48 3.17 8.26
C GLU A 105 17.13 4.25 9.15
N ALA A 106 16.33 4.98 9.94
CA ALA A 106 16.86 6.02 10.83
C ALA A 106 17.87 5.47 11.85
N ARG A 107 17.63 4.26 12.40
CA ARG A 107 18.60 3.60 13.30
C ARG A 107 19.88 3.24 12.55
N ALA A 108 19.78 2.69 11.35
CA ALA A 108 20.94 2.36 10.54
C ALA A 108 21.75 3.62 10.18
N ASP A 109 21.07 4.73 9.90
CA ASP A 109 21.69 6.02 9.57
C ASP A 109 22.43 6.61 10.78
N VAL A 110 21.81 6.58 11.96
CA VAL A 110 22.47 7.01 13.22
C VAL A 110 23.71 6.17 13.50
N GLU A 111 23.64 4.85 13.32
CA GLU A 111 24.80 3.98 13.56
C GLU A 111 25.90 4.19 12.51
N ARG A 112 25.56 4.48 11.25
CA ARG A 112 26.57 4.88 10.25
C ARG A 112 27.22 6.21 10.61
N ALA A 113 26.44 7.23 10.96
CA ALA A 113 26.95 8.54 11.36
C ALA A 113 27.89 8.42 12.57
N ARG A 114 27.53 7.63 13.58
CA ARG A 114 28.40 7.37 14.74
C ARG A 114 29.73 6.72 14.37
N ARG A 115 29.72 5.75 13.45
CA ARG A 115 30.95 5.10 12.98
C ARG A 115 31.83 6.08 12.20
N GLU A 116 31.23 6.89 11.34
CA GLU A 116 31.94 7.92 10.58
C GLU A 116 32.54 8.99 11.52
N GLU A 117 31.80 9.42 12.53
CA GLU A 117 32.30 10.35 13.56
C GLU A 117 33.46 9.76 14.35
N ALA A 118 33.36 8.49 14.77
CA ALA A 118 34.42 7.78 15.50
C ALA A 118 35.68 7.62 14.62
N GLN A 119 35.51 7.17 13.38
CA GLN A 119 36.61 7.04 12.41
C GLN A 119 37.31 8.40 12.20
N SER A 120 36.53 9.47 12.02
CA SER A 120 37.07 10.82 11.86
C SER A 120 37.80 11.32 13.11
N ALA A 121 37.36 10.92 14.30
CA ALA A 121 38.05 11.23 15.55
C ALA A 121 39.38 10.47 15.68
N ASP A 122 39.39 9.18 15.31
CA ASP A 122 40.59 8.35 15.30
C ASP A 122 41.63 8.87 14.29
N ASP A 123 41.19 9.24 13.08
CA ASP A 123 42.06 9.82 12.06
C ASP A 123 42.71 11.13 12.56
N ARG A 124 41.92 12.01 13.19
CA ARG A 124 42.44 13.25 13.80
C ARG A 124 43.42 12.96 14.93
N ALA A 125 43.14 11.97 15.77
CA ALA A 125 44.03 11.58 16.85
C ALA A 125 45.35 11.00 16.33
N ALA A 126 45.30 10.18 15.27
CA ALA A 126 46.48 9.63 14.61
C ALA A 126 47.34 10.75 13.99
N MET A 127 46.72 11.70 13.29
CA MET A 127 47.43 12.88 12.77
C MET A 127 48.10 13.68 13.89
N LEU A 128 47.40 13.94 15.00
CA LEU A 128 47.97 14.65 16.14
C LEU A 128 49.15 13.89 16.76
N ALA A 129 49.06 12.55 16.85
CA ALA A 129 50.15 11.72 17.37
C ALA A 129 51.39 11.79 16.48
N VAL A 130 51.21 11.77 15.14
CA VAL A 130 52.29 11.95 14.17
C VAL A 130 52.92 13.33 14.31
N ASP A 131 52.13 14.40 14.40
CA ASP A 131 52.63 15.77 14.60
C ASP A 131 53.46 15.91 15.89
N ILE A 132 52.99 15.27 16.98
CA ILE A 132 53.72 15.24 18.26
C ILE A 132 55.03 14.47 18.12
N ALA A 133 55.01 13.30 17.48
CA ALA A 133 56.20 12.49 17.24
C ALA A 133 57.22 13.24 16.38
N GLU A 134 56.79 13.91 15.31
CA GLU A 134 57.64 14.73 14.45
C GLU A 134 58.29 15.87 15.24
N ARG A 135 57.52 16.58 16.07
CA ARG A 135 58.05 17.62 16.96
C ARG A 135 59.07 17.08 17.98
N LEU A 136 58.82 15.92 18.56
CA LEU A 136 59.75 15.25 19.48
C LEU A 136 61.05 14.86 18.76
N LEU A 137 60.96 14.24 17.58
CA LEU A 137 62.11 13.88 16.76
C LEU A 137 62.93 15.09 16.34
N THR A 138 62.28 16.21 16.03
CA THR A 138 62.95 17.47 15.66
C THR A 138 63.74 18.08 16.84
N ARG A 139 63.31 17.82 18.09
CA ARG A 139 63.99 18.27 19.31
C ARG A 139 65.17 17.39 19.71
N LEU A 140 65.28 16.16 19.19
CA LEU A 140 66.39 15.27 19.53
C LEU A 140 67.72 15.76 18.93
N PRO A 141 68.86 15.54 19.59
CA PRO A 141 70.18 15.81 19.03
C PRO A 141 70.38 15.05 17.71
N GLU A 142 71.08 15.65 16.75
CA GLU A 142 71.25 15.07 15.40
C GLU A 142 71.85 13.65 15.43
N ALA A 143 72.82 13.41 16.31
CA ALA A 143 73.43 12.09 16.46
C ALA A 143 72.42 11.03 16.92
N ALA A 144 71.46 11.38 17.77
CA ALA A 144 70.46 10.44 18.30
C ALA A 144 69.37 10.04 17.29
N ARG A 145 69.22 10.79 16.19
CA ARG A 145 68.19 10.52 15.16
C ARG A 145 68.56 9.41 14.18
N THR A 146 69.84 9.04 14.10
CA THR A 146 70.35 8.06 13.13
C THR A 146 70.97 6.83 13.78
N ILE A 147 71.08 6.79 15.12
CA ILE A 147 71.65 5.65 15.85
C ILE A 147 70.74 4.43 15.71
N GLY A 148 71.31 3.31 15.25
CA GLY A 148 70.65 2.00 15.18
C GLY A 148 69.90 1.72 13.87
N PHE A 149 69.67 2.73 13.02
CA PHE A 149 69.01 2.54 11.72
C PHE A 149 69.88 1.74 10.73
N ASP A 150 71.19 1.84 10.83
CA ASP A 150 72.15 1.09 10.04
C ASP A 150 72.16 -0.41 10.39
N ASP A 151 72.04 -0.73 11.68
CA ASP A 151 71.93 -2.11 12.15
C ASP A 151 70.59 -2.75 11.75
N ASP A 152 69.48 -2.01 11.92
CA ASP A 152 68.15 -2.47 11.53
C ASP A 152 68.03 -2.67 10.01
N LEU A 153 68.59 -1.74 9.21
CA LEU A 153 68.60 -1.86 7.77
C LEU A 153 69.39 -3.11 7.31
N ALA A 154 70.55 -3.35 7.90
CA ALA A 154 71.35 -4.54 7.62
C ALA A 154 70.60 -5.82 8.00
N ALA A 155 69.89 -5.83 9.13
CA ALA A 155 69.09 -6.97 9.57
C ALA A 155 67.91 -7.27 8.61
N GLN A 156 67.21 -6.24 8.14
CA GLN A 156 66.10 -6.42 7.18
C GLN A 156 66.60 -6.91 5.82
N ILE A 157 67.76 -6.42 5.35
CA ILE A 157 68.36 -6.90 4.10
C ILE A 157 68.79 -8.36 4.24
N ALA A 158 69.39 -8.75 5.36
CA ALA A 158 69.73 -10.15 5.62
C ALA A 158 68.50 -11.06 5.70
N ALA A 159 67.34 -10.53 6.10
CA ALA A 159 66.07 -11.25 6.16
C ALA A 159 65.33 -11.36 4.80
N LEU A 160 65.86 -10.77 3.72
CA LEU A 160 65.25 -10.85 2.40
C LEU A 160 65.28 -12.29 1.84
N PRO A 161 64.31 -12.67 0.99
CA PRO A 161 64.30 -14.00 0.37
C PRO A 161 65.58 -14.28 -0.43
N ALA A 162 66.10 -15.51 -0.29
CA ALA A 162 67.30 -15.99 -0.99
C ALA A 162 67.35 -15.71 -2.51
N PRO A 163 66.25 -15.86 -3.30
CA PRO A 163 66.30 -15.53 -4.73
C PRO A 163 66.50 -14.02 -4.99
N THR A 164 65.98 -13.17 -4.13
CA THR A 164 66.17 -11.71 -4.22
C THR A 164 67.62 -11.33 -3.91
N LEU A 165 68.19 -11.91 -2.84
CA LEU A 165 69.61 -11.69 -2.50
C LEU A 165 70.55 -12.21 -3.60
N ALA A 166 70.23 -13.34 -4.24
CA ALA A 166 71.02 -13.87 -5.35
C ALA A 166 70.98 -12.96 -6.59
N ALA A 167 69.83 -12.39 -6.94
CA ALA A 167 69.69 -11.44 -8.04
C ALA A 167 70.47 -10.14 -7.76
N VAL A 168 70.37 -9.62 -6.54
CA VAL A 168 71.08 -8.42 -6.06
C VAL A 168 72.60 -8.58 -6.12
N ARG A 169 73.14 -9.78 -5.85
CA ARG A 169 74.57 -10.09 -5.98
C ARG A 169 75.03 -10.24 -7.43
N ALA A 170 74.20 -10.82 -8.29
CA ALA A 170 74.55 -11.12 -9.68
C ALA A 170 74.66 -9.87 -10.56
N ASP A 171 73.89 -8.82 -10.23
CA ASP A 171 73.78 -7.61 -11.06
C ASP A 171 74.91 -6.60 -10.83
N GLY A 172 75.87 -6.88 -9.94
CA GLY A 172 76.97 -5.96 -9.60
C GLY A 172 76.48 -4.56 -9.21
N ALA A 173 75.25 -4.46 -8.73
CA ALA A 173 74.50 -3.22 -8.70
C ALA A 173 75.13 -2.21 -7.74
N GLN A 174 75.43 -1.02 -8.24
CA GLN A 174 75.79 0.12 -7.40
C GLN A 174 74.53 0.56 -6.65
N PHE A 175 74.46 0.25 -5.35
CA PHE A 175 73.37 0.71 -4.51
C PHE A 175 73.50 2.21 -4.24
N LEU A 176 72.47 2.97 -4.61
CA LEU A 176 72.38 4.37 -4.23
C LEU A 176 71.79 4.47 -2.83
N LEU A 177 72.65 4.69 -1.83
CA LEU A 177 72.20 5.04 -0.50
C LEU A 177 71.67 6.47 -0.52
N ARG A 178 70.35 6.62 -0.38
CA ARG A 178 69.72 7.94 -0.20
C ARG A 178 69.51 8.20 1.28
N THR A 179 70.30 9.12 1.82
CA THR A 179 70.08 9.65 3.15
C THR A 179 69.54 11.06 3.08
N PRO A 180 68.68 11.48 4.03
CA PRO A 180 68.19 12.86 4.13
C PRO A 180 69.29 13.88 4.44
N ARG A 181 70.53 13.43 4.70
CA ARG A 181 71.71 14.27 4.97
C ARG A 181 72.98 13.61 4.42
N ALA A 182 73.97 14.43 4.08
CA ALA A 182 75.34 13.98 3.81
C ALA A 182 75.91 13.19 5.02
N LEU A 183 76.34 11.96 4.76
CA LEU A 183 77.06 11.13 5.72
C LEU A 183 78.54 11.54 5.75
N SER A 184 79.18 11.41 6.89
CA SER A 184 80.64 11.49 6.96
C SER A 184 81.27 10.25 6.31
N ASP A 185 82.49 10.39 5.79
CA ASP A 185 83.20 9.28 5.13
C ASP A 185 83.34 8.04 6.04
N ALA A 186 83.55 8.26 7.34
CA ALA A 186 83.62 7.20 8.34
C ALA A 186 82.27 6.47 8.53
N ALA A 187 81.16 7.21 8.55
CA ALA A 187 79.82 6.62 8.67
C ALA A 187 79.42 5.89 7.38
N LEU A 188 79.78 6.42 6.21
CA LEU A 188 79.54 5.79 4.93
C LEU A 188 80.33 4.48 4.78
N GLY A 189 81.57 4.43 5.27
CA GLY A 189 82.37 3.21 5.34
C GLY A 189 81.72 2.14 6.23
N ALA A 190 81.33 2.51 7.46
CA ALA A 190 80.69 1.59 8.39
C ALA A 190 79.37 1.01 7.86
N VAL A 191 78.54 1.84 7.21
CA VAL A 191 77.28 1.39 6.59
C VAL A 191 77.56 0.49 5.39
N ARG A 192 78.56 0.82 4.54
CA ARG A 192 78.97 -0.04 3.42
C ARG A 192 79.38 -1.42 3.90
N ASP A 193 80.21 -1.50 4.95
CA ASP A 193 80.72 -2.77 5.47
C ASP A 193 79.61 -3.64 6.08
N LYS A 194 78.67 -3.03 6.80
CA LYS A 194 77.50 -3.75 7.34
C LYS A 194 76.56 -4.26 6.24
N LEU A 195 76.33 -3.44 5.20
CA LEU A 195 75.47 -3.81 4.08
C LEU A 195 76.09 -4.88 3.18
N SER A 196 77.40 -4.80 2.89
CA SER A 196 78.10 -5.83 2.12
C SER A 196 78.11 -7.17 2.86
N ALA A 197 78.29 -7.16 4.18
CA ALA A 197 78.17 -8.33 5.03
C ALA A 197 76.75 -8.93 5.03
N ALA A 198 75.70 -8.10 5.11
CA ALA A 198 74.31 -8.56 5.07
C ALA A 198 73.89 -9.12 3.71
N ILE A 199 74.39 -8.54 2.62
CA ILE A 199 74.11 -9.01 1.25
C ILE A 199 74.94 -10.25 0.93
N GLY A 200 76.12 -10.42 1.54
CA GLY A 200 77.05 -11.52 1.27
C GLY A 200 77.90 -11.31 0.01
N ALA A 201 78.19 -10.06 -0.34
CA ALA A 201 79.09 -9.66 -1.43
C ALA A 201 80.40 -9.09 -0.86
N PRO A 202 81.56 -9.23 -1.55
CA PRO A 202 82.79 -8.58 -1.09
C PRO A 202 82.63 -7.05 -1.14
N ALA A 203 83.18 -6.37 -0.12
CA ALA A 203 83.09 -4.93 0.12
C ALA A 203 83.69 -4.05 -1.00
#